data_AF-A0A5B8XVS6-F1
#
_entry.id   AF-A0A5B8XVS6-F1
#
_cell.length_a   1.000
_cell.length_b   1.000
_cell.length_c   1.000
_cell.angle_alpha   90.00
_cell.angle_beta   90.00
_cell.angle_gamma   90.00
#
_symmetry.space_group_name_H-M   'P 1'
#
loop_
_entity.id
_entity.type
_entity.pdbx_description
1 polymer ?
#
loop_
_entity_poly.entity_id
_entity_poly.type
_entity_poly.pdbx_seq_one_letter_code
_entity_poly.pdbx_strand_id
1 'polypeptide(L)'
;MNGYSLADCAEIMRMHTKLKVEHGERDYKGPWQEFLRMKGLTEGNWAQVWNAWHQKMEADPGLAAKYHTYFANANVRDMTAGQANVSQDALEGVTLEQFAKISAKIQGGGDAAALVAAEGLSMDQWLAGQGAWGQKMGTISPTDPIMLQYGQLYQKYNSTIPQVGGGSVSMEQAVEQTLDKHAQIQGNRSIEVTIQNAESEFFSSNIVRHKARGVRAILNLWDRSWSDRASNPALKQVTRRAYEISIDLLENGPGNGPGAGPGYQGVSGGVDAMDIHKWSDLHTEEEAYEDTVSTILSEFKDLAAGQFMTPAESDRAQAAIRKAIQRLTPRKTKVEEIWSGTTDMTKKASLRSLLDSYIEVLEEMQEALDDWSYEGPESADSSDSSDEHDAPSPQSFQSNAPSQPSTAMATTNQESPLIAFLKGLPVIGQILKALGL
;
A
#
# COMPACT_ATOMS: atom_id res chain seq x y z
N MET A 1 27.16 5.67 -24.42
CA MET A 1 26.64 4.87 -23.28
C MET A 1 27.59 3.70 -23.10
N ASN A 2 28.03 3.39 -21.89
CA ASN A 2 29.14 2.46 -21.59
C ASN A 2 28.82 0.96 -21.88
N GLY A 3 27.97 0.67 -22.85
CA GLY A 3 27.61 -0.69 -23.28
C GLY A 3 26.49 -1.38 -22.47
N TYR A 4 26.04 -0.80 -21.35
CA TYR A 4 25.01 -1.41 -20.49
C TYR A 4 23.59 -1.00 -20.90
N SER A 5 22.74 -2.00 -21.09
CA SER A 5 21.31 -1.81 -21.33
C SER A 5 20.55 -1.50 -20.02
N LEU A 6 19.30 -1.06 -20.15
CA LEU A 6 18.40 -0.86 -19.02
C LEU A 6 18.15 -2.15 -18.23
N ALA A 7 18.09 -3.29 -18.93
CA ALA A 7 17.94 -4.60 -18.32
C ALA A 7 19.21 -5.01 -17.53
N ASP A 8 20.40 -4.69 -18.04
CA ASP A 8 21.64 -4.93 -17.29
C ASP A 8 21.68 -4.07 -16.02
N CYS A 9 21.21 -2.83 -16.10
CA CYS A 9 21.14 -1.95 -14.92
C CYS A 9 20.18 -2.50 -13.87
N ALA A 10 19.05 -3.06 -14.29
CA ALA A 10 18.10 -3.72 -13.39
C ALA A 10 18.72 -4.94 -12.71
N GLU A 11 19.42 -5.81 -13.44
CA GLU A 11 20.11 -6.98 -12.87
C GLU A 11 21.21 -6.59 -11.87
N ILE A 12 21.98 -5.53 -12.19
CA ILE A 12 23.05 -5.03 -11.34
C ILE A 12 22.50 -4.43 -10.04
N MET A 13 21.46 -3.59 -10.12
CA MET A 13 20.79 -3.04 -8.94
C MET A 13 20.11 -4.11 -8.09
N ARG A 14 19.57 -5.15 -8.72
CA ARG A 14 18.98 -6.28 -8.02
C ARG A 14 20.03 -7.00 -7.19
N MET A 15 21.19 -7.29 -7.77
CA MET A 15 22.31 -7.89 -7.04
C MET A 15 22.83 -7.01 -5.91
N HIS A 16 22.86 -5.69 -6.09
CA HIS A 16 23.20 -4.74 -5.01
C HIS A 16 22.23 -4.90 -3.82
N THR A 17 20.93 -4.93 -4.10
CA THR A 17 19.88 -5.12 -3.08
C THR A 17 20.00 -6.48 -2.41
N LYS A 18 20.18 -7.56 -3.17
CA LYS A 18 20.36 -8.91 -2.65
C LYS A 18 21.54 -9.01 -1.69
N LEU A 19 22.71 -8.48 -2.09
CA LEU A 19 23.91 -8.54 -1.27
C LEU A 19 23.76 -7.71 0.02
N LYS A 20 23.04 -6.59 -0.02
CA LYS A 20 22.68 -5.84 1.18
C LYS A 20 21.82 -6.65 2.14
N VAL A 21 20.85 -7.41 1.63
CA VAL A 21 20.00 -8.29 2.44
C VAL A 21 20.81 -9.45 3.02
N GLU A 22 21.67 -10.09 2.23
CA GLU A 22 22.45 -11.26 2.65
C GLU A 22 23.57 -10.94 3.64
N HIS A 23 24.25 -9.81 3.46
CA HIS A 23 25.43 -9.45 4.25
C HIS A 23 25.20 -8.28 5.21
N GLY A 24 24.09 -7.55 5.09
CA GLY A 24 23.83 -6.31 5.84
C GLY A 24 24.56 -5.08 5.26
N GLU A 25 24.08 -3.89 5.63
CA GLU A 25 24.55 -2.60 5.07
C GLU A 25 26.05 -2.33 5.33
N ARG A 26 26.62 -2.90 6.40
CA ARG A 26 28.04 -2.70 6.74
C ARG A 26 28.98 -3.57 5.90
N ASP A 27 28.56 -4.79 5.58
CA ASP A 27 29.47 -5.83 5.08
C ASP A 27 29.24 -6.19 3.60
N TYR A 28 28.16 -5.72 2.97
CA TYR A 28 27.86 -6.04 1.56
C TYR A 28 28.88 -5.48 0.53
N LYS A 29 29.67 -4.46 0.91
CA LYS A 29 30.53 -3.73 -0.04
C LYS A 29 31.57 -4.62 -0.72
N GLY A 30 32.19 -5.55 0.01
CA GLY A 30 33.17 -6.48 -0.53
C GLY A 30 32.58 -7.38 -1.63
N PRO A 31 31.52 -8.17 -1.32
CA PRO A 31 30.79 -8.96 -2.31
C PRO A 31 30.28 -8.13 -3.50
N TRP A 32 29.83 -6.90 -3.26
CA TRP A 32 29.36 -6.00 -4.30
C TRP A 32 30.44 -5.58 -5.29
N GLN A 33 31.61 -5.18 -4.78
CA GLN A 33 32.76 -4.82 -5.60
C GLN A 33 33.26 -6.01 -6.42
N GLU A 34 33.20 -7.23 -5.86
CA GLU A 34 33.54 -8.45 -6.58
C GLU A 34 32.55 -8.72 -7.73
N PHE A 35 31.25 -8.61 -7.47
CA PHE A 35 30.23 -8.75 -8.51
C PHE A 35 30.41 -7.74 -9.65
N LEU A 36 30.63 -6.46 -9.32
CA LEU A 36 30.92 -5.43 -10.33
C LEU A 36 32.17 -5.77 -11.13
N ARG A 37 33.24 -6.24 -10.47
CA ARG A 37 34.48 -6.67 -11.14
C ARG A 37 34.24 -7.83 -12.11
N MET A 38 33.38 -8.79 -11.76
CA MET A 38 32.98 -9.88 -12.67
C MET A 38 32.21 -9.37 -13.90
N LYS A 39 31.51 -8.23 -13.78
CA LYS A 39 30.88 -7.54 -14.92
C LYS A 39 31.86 -6.65 -15.69
N GLY A 40 33.12 -6.52 -15.27
CA GLY A 40 34.08 -5.59 -15.86
C GLY A 40 33.82 -4.13 -15.46
N LEU A 41 33.19 -3.91 -14.31
CA LEU A 41 32.90 -2.59 -13.75
C LEU A 41 33.72 -2.33 -12.48
N THR A 42 34.00 -1.06 -12.26
CA THR A 42 34.35 -0.52 -10.95
C THR A 42 33.13 0.19 -10.37
N GLU A 43 33.12 0.48 -9.07
CA GLU A 43 32.04 1.23 -8.43
C GLU A 43 31.85 2.63 -9.05
N GLY A 44 32.96 3.32 -9.36
CA GLY A 44 32.91 4.61 -10.06
C GLY A 44 32.33 4.51 -11.48
N ASN A 45 32.70 3.47 -12.24
CA ASN A 45 32.14 3.24 -13.58
C ASN A 45 30.64 2.92 -13.51
N TRP A 46 30.24 2.10 -12.53
CA TRP A 46 28.84 1.77 -12.31
C TRP A 46 28.02 3.02 -11.94
N ALA A 47 28.50 3.85 -11.01
CA ALA A 47 27.82 5.09 -10.63
C ALA A 47 27.59 6.01 -11.85
N GLN A 48 28.57 6.12 -12.75
CA GLN A 48 28.40 6.89 -13.99
C GLN A 48 27.34 6.29 -14.94
N VAL A 49 27.32 4.95 -15.08
CA VAL A 49 26.30 4.25 -15.89
C VAL A 49 24.91 4.46 -15.31
N TRP A 50 24.77 4.27 -14.00
CA TRP A 50 23.50 4.41 -13.29
C TRP A 50 22.97 5.84 -13.38
N ASN A 51 23.79 6.85 -13.06
CA ASN A 51 23.38 8.25 -13.12
C ASN A 51 22.92 8.65 -14.54
N ALA A 52 23.61 8.17 -15.58
CA ALA A 52 23.23 8.44 -16.96
C ALA A 52 21.89 7.81 -17.35
N TRP A 53 21.56 6.62 -16.82
CA TRP A 53 20.25 6.00 -17.03
C TRP A 53 19.17 6.65 -16.16
N HIS A 54 19.48 7.00 -14.92
CA HIS A 54 18.57 7.68 -14.00
C HIS A 54 18.04 8.99 -14.61
N GLN A 55 18.93 9.85 -15.10
CA GLN A 55 18.56 11.10 -15.77
C GLN A 55 17.63 10.87 -16.98
N LYS A 56 17.80 9.76 -17.70
CA LYS A 56 16.93 9.43 -18.84
C LYS A 56 15.56 8.93 -18.38
N MET A 57 15.50 8.21 -17.28
CA MET A 57 14.24 7.76 -16.69
C MET A 57 13.46 8.93 -16.08
N GLU A 58 14.13 9.90 -15.47
CA GLU A 58 13.50 11.14 -15.01
C GLU A 58 12.90 11.94 -16.18
N ALA A 59 13.57 11.94 -17.33
CA ALA A 59 13.07 12.61 -18.54
C ALA A 59 12.00 11.82 -19.31
N ASP A 60 11.88 10.51 -19.06
CA ASP A 60 10.94 9.61 -19.75
C ASP A 60 10.33 8.58 -18.78
N PRO A 61 9.13 8.86 -18.24
CA PRO A 61 8.41 7.94 -17.36
C PRO A 61 8.19 6.54 -17.97
N GLY A 62 8.10 6.43 -19.30
CA GLY A 62 7.96 5.15 -19.98
C GLY A 62 9.23 4.28 -19.88
N LEU A 63 10.42 4.90 -19.82
CA LEU A 63 11.67 4.17 -19.52
C LEU A 63 11.75 3.76 -18.05
N ALA A 64 11.30 4.60 -17.12
CA ALA A 64 11.23 4.25 -15.70
C ALA A 64 10.35 3.00 -15.49
N ALA A 65 9.15 2.97 -16.07
CA ALA A 65 8.26 1.82 -16.00
C ALA A 65 8.91 0.53 -16.57
N LYS A 66 9.64 0.63 -17.68
CA LYS A 66 10.40 -0.49 -18.26
C LYS A 66 11.51 -0.98 -17.34
N TYR A 67 12.21 -0.07 -16.67
CA TYR A 67 13.24 -0.43 -15.69
C TYR A 67 12.65 -1.23 -14.52
N HIS A 68 11.58 -0.74 -13.90
CA HIS A 68 10.90 -1.44 -12.81
C HIS A 68 10.41 -2.83 -13.26
N THR A 69 9.89 -2.93 -14.48
CA THR A 69 9.54 -4.23 -15.09
C THR A 69 10.74 -5.18 -15.17
N TYR A 70 11.90 -4.70 -15.65
CA TYR A 70 13.10 -5.55 -15.71
C TYR A 70 13.61 -5.94 -14.33
N PHE A 71 13.56 -5.02 -13.36
CA PHE A 71 14.00 -5.24 -11.99
C PHE A 71 13.12 -6.29 -11.30
N ALA A 72 11.80 -6.16 -11.41
CA ALA A 72 10.82 -7.14 -10.95
C ALA A 72 11.08 -8.53 -11.54
N ASN A 73 11.27 -8.62 -12.87
CA ASN A 73 11.56 -9.87 -13.56
C ASN A 73 12.89 -10.50 -13.14
N ALA A 74 13.88 -9.69 -12.78
CA ALA A 74 15.16 -10.16 -12.27
C ALA A 74 15.02 -10.71 -10.85
N ASN A 75 14.26 -10.05 -9.97
CA ASN A 75 13.93 -10.54 -8.62
C ASN A 75 13.23 -11.90 -8.67
N VAL A 76 12.18 -12.01 -9.49
CA VAL A 76 11.43 -13.27 -9.66
C VAL A 76 12.33 -14.40 -10.17
N ARG A 77 13.23 -14.10 -11.12
CA ARG A 77 14.21 -15.09 -11.62
C ARG A 77 15.16 -15.56 -10.53
N ASP A 78 15.67 -14.67 -9.70
CA ASP A 78 16.58 -15.04 -8.62
C ASP A 78 15.89 -15.88 -7.54
N MET A 79 14.66 -15.50 -7.15
CA MET A 79 13.84 -16.28 -6.22
C MET A 79 13.56 -17.69 -6.73
N THR A 80 13.41 -17.86 -8.05
CA THR A 80 13.09 -19.15 -8.68
C THR A 80 14.31 -19.94 -9.15
N ALA A 81 15.50 -19.33 -9.27
CA ALA A 81 16.70 -19.97 -9.82
C ALA A 81 17.20 -21.18 -9.01
N GLY A 82 16.88 -21.26 -7.72
CA GLY A 82 17.20 -22.40 -6.85
C GLY A 82 16.01 -23.31 -6.54
N GLN A 83 14.83 -23.02 -7.08
CA GLN A 83 13.62 -23.75 -6.76
C GLN A 83 13.46 -24.96 -7.68
N ALA A 84 12.98 -26.08 -7.13
CA ALA A 84 12.61 -27.23 -7.93
C ALA A 84 11.52 -26.81 -8.95
N ASN A 85 11.68 -27.21 -10.20
CA ASN A 85 10.65 -27.00 -11.20
C ASN A 85 9.44 -27.90 -10.87
N VAL A 86 8.36 -27.29 -10.39
CA VAL A 86 7.10 -27.93 -10.01
C VAL A 86 6.03 -27.80 -11.10
N SER A 87 6.40 -27.32 -12.30
CA SER A 87 5.46 -27.22 -13.43
C SER A 87 4.81 -28.55 -13.82
N GLN A 88 5.51 -29.66 -13.57
CA GLN A 88 5.05 -31.02 -13.86
C GLN A 88 4.45 -31.74 -12.64
N ASP A 89 4.46 -31.11 -11.46
CA ASP A 89 3.75 -31.64 -10.31
C ASP A 89 2.25 -31.68 -10.64
N ALA A 90 1.59 -32.78 -10.28
CA ALA A 90 0.18 -32.99 -10.57
C ALA A 90 -0.63 -33.15 -9.29
N LEU A 91 -1.80 -32.49 -9.24
CA LEU A 91 -2.84 -32.72 -8.24
C LEU A 91 -4.08 -33.22 -8.97
N GLU A 92 -4.66 -34.33 -8.52
CA GLU A 92 -5.80 -34.98 -9.18
C GLU A 92 -5.58 -35.20 -10.69
N GLY A 93 -4.33 -35.49 -11.06
CA GLY A 93 -3.94 -35.73 -12.46
C GLY A 93 -3.88 -34.48 -13.34
N VAL A 94 -3.95 -33.26 -12.77
CA VAL A 94 -3.77 -32.00 -13.52
C VAL A 94 -2.44 -31.37 -13.10
N THR A 95 -1.51 -31.19 -14.05
CA THR A 95 -0.23 -30.55 -13.75
C THR A 95 -0.38 -29.06 -13.49
N LEU A 96 0.58 -28.45 -12.78
CA LEU A 96 0.60 -27.00 -12.56
C LEU A 96 0.59 -26.22 -13.89
N GLU A 97 1.34 -26.70 -14.89
CA GLU A 97 1.36 -26.12 -16.23
C GLU A 97 0.01 -26.20 -16.94
N GLN A 98 -0.65 -27.36 -16.91
CA GLN A 98 -1.99 -27.51 -17.47
C GLN A 98 -2.99 -26.58 -16.77
N PHE A 99 -2.94 -26.53 -15.43
CA PHE A 99 -3.76 -25.67 -14.61
C PHE A 99 -3.60 -24.19 -14.97
N ALA A 100 -2.37 -23.70 -15.04
CA ALA A 100 -2.06 -22.31 -15.41
C ALA A 100 -2.51 -21.97 -16.86
N LYS A 101 -2.22 -22.86 -17.81
CA LYS A 101 -2.55 -22.68 -19.23
C LYS A 101 -4.04 -22.62 -19.50
N ILE A 102 -4.81 -23.55 -18.94
CA ILE A 102 -6.27 -23.60 -19.10
C ILE A 102 -6.88 -22.37 -18.42
N SER A 103 -6.47 -22.05 -17.19
CA SER A 103 -6.96 -20.89 -16.44
C SER A 103 -6.75 -19.58 -17.22
N ALA A 104 -5.54 -19.36 -17.76
CA ALA A 104 -5.22 -18.16 -18.51
C ALA A 104 -6.09 -18.00 -19.77
N LYS A 105 -6.34 -19.10 -20.49
CA LYS A 105 -7.16 -19.08 -21.71
C LYS A 105 -8.65 -18.93 -21.42
N ILE A 106 -9.16 -19.51 -20.33
CA ILE A 106 -10.54 -19.29 -19.87
C ILE A 106 -10.73 -17.80 -19.53
N GLN A 107 -9.76 -17.19 -18.83
CA GLN A 107 -9.82 -15.75 -18.51
C GLN A 107 -9.84 -14.86 -19.77
N GLY A 108 -9.19 -15.31 -20.85
CA GLY A 108 -9.25 -14.68 -22.18
C GLY A 108 -10.58 -14.90 -22.93
N GLY A 109 -11.59 -15.51 -22.30
CA GLY A 109 -12.89 -15.80 -22.90
C GLY A 109 -12.95 -17.08 -23.72
N GLY A 110 -11.93 -17.95 -23.62
CA GLY A 110 -11.92 -19.25 -24.28
C GLY A 110 -12.94 -20.22 -23.68
N ASP A 111 -13.47 -21.12 -24.51
CA ASP A 111 -14.39 -22.17 -24.07
C ASP A 111 -13.68 -23.20 -23.17
N ALA A 112 -14.11 -23.29 -21.91
CA ALA A 112 -13.47 -24.13 -20.91
C ALA A 112 -13.44 -25.61 -21.32
N ALA A 113 -14.55 -26.14 -21.86
CA ALA A 113 -14.63 -27.56 -22.23
C ALA A 113 -13.67 -27.92 -23.37
N ALA A 114 -13.60 -27.09 -24.41
CA ALA A 114 -12.65 -27.27 -25.50
C ALA A 114 -11.19 -27.14 -25.04
N LEU A 115 -10.88 -26.21 -24.14
CA LEU A 115 -9.54 -26.00 -23.61
C LEU A 115 -9.06 -27.17 -22.75
N VAL A 116 -9.94 -27.69 -21.88
CA VAL A 116 -9.68 -28.87 -21.05
C VAL A 116 -9.44 -30.10 -21.91
N ALA A 117 -10.30 -30.35 -22.91
CA ALA A 117 -10.15 -31.45 -23.85
C ALA A 117 -8.85 -31.35 -24.67
N ALA A 118 -8.42 -30.13 -25.02
CA ALA A 118 -7.17 -29.90 -25.77
C ALA A 118 -5.91 -30.29 -24.98
N GLU A 119 -5.95 -30.28 -23.64
CA GLU A 119 -4.87 -30.77 -22.79
C GLU A 119 -5.01 -32.27 -22.45
N GLY A 120 -5.96 -32.97 -23.06
CA GLY A 120 -6.20 -34.40 -22.86
C GLY A 120 -6.89 -34.73 -21.53
N LEU A 121 -7.55 -33.76 -20.90
CA LEU A 121 -8.25 -33.92 -19.63
C LEU A 121 -9.75 -34.11 -19.86
N SER A 122 -10.42 -34.85 -18.97
CA SER A 122 -11.88 -34.81 -18.87
C SER A 122 -12.32 -33.59 -18.07
N MET A 123 -13.58 -33.16 -18.23
CA MET A 123 -14.10 -32.03 -17.45
C MET A 123 -14.16 -32.35 -15.95
N ASP A 124 -14.47 -33.60 -15.58
CA ASP A 124 -14.48 -34.03 -14.18
C ASP A 124 -13.08 -33.98 -13.57
N GLN A 125 -12.06 -34.42 -14.31
CA GLN A 125 -10.66 -34.35 -13.88
C GLN A 125 -10.20 -32.90 -13.75
N TRP A 126 -10.60 -32.02 -14.68
CA TRP A 126 -10.34 -30.59 -14.57
C TRP A 126 -10.95 -29.99 -13.32
N LEU A 127 -12.22 -30.26 -13.02
CA LEU A 127 -12.90 -29.72 -11.83
C LEU A 127 -12.23 -30.20 -10.53
N ALA A 128 -11.85 -31.47 -10.45
CA ALA A 128 -11.12 -32.01 -9.32
C ALA A 128 -9.73 -31.36 -9.16
N GLY A 129 -8.95 -31.27 -10.24
CA GLY A 129 -7.64 -30.63 -10.25
C GLY A 129 -7.70 -29.13 -9.94
N GLN A 130 -8.69 -28.42 -10.48
CA GLN A 130 -8.94 -27.01 -10.18
C GLN A 130 -9.24 -26.82 -8.68
N GLY A 131 -10.07 -27.67 -8.09
CA GLY A 131 -10.36 -27.63 -6.65
C GLY A 131 -9.11 -27.90 -5.80
N ALA A 132 -8.33 -28.92 -6.15
CA ALA A 132 -7.12 -29.29 -5.43
C ALA A 132 -6.02 -28.21 -5.53
N TRP A 133 -5.80 -27.65 -6.72
CA TRP A 133 -4.88 -26.52 -6.90
C TRP A 133 -5.36 -25.28 -6.18
N GLY A 134 -6.66 -24.96 -6.25
CA GLY A 134 -7.26 -23.85 -5.51
C GLY A 134 -7.05 -23.98 -4.00
N GLN A 135 -7.29 -25.17 -3.44
CA GLN A 135 -7.03 -25.44 -2.03
C GLN A 135 -5.53 -25.34 -1.69
N LYS A 136 -4.65 -25.94 -2.49
CA LYS A 136 -3.20 -25.89 -2.25
C LYS A 136 -2.69 -24.45 -2.29
N MET A 137 -2.98 -23.71 -3.35
CA MET A 137 -2.61 -22.29 -3.51
C MET A 137 -3.22 -21.40 -2.43
N GLY A 138 -4.41 -21.75 -1.95
CA GLY A 138 -5.06 -21.08 -0.82
C GLY A 138 -4.45 -21.43 0.54
N THR A 139 -3.41 -22.25 0.65
CA THR A 139 -2.77 -22.60 1.95
C THR A 139 -1.28 -22.32 1.99
N ILE A 140 -0.66 -22.05 0.84
CA ILE A 140 0.77 -21.79 0.72
C ILE A 140 1.06 -20.29 0.68
N SER A 141 2.30 -19.94 1.00
CA SER A 141 2.74 -18.55 0.95
C SER A 141 2.64 -17.99 -0.47
N PRO A 142 2.29 -16.70 -0.62
CA PRO A 142 2.65 -15.88 -1.76
C PRO A 142 3.98 -16.13 -2.45
N THR A 143 4.99 -16.38 -1.64
CA THR A 143 6.38 -16.54 -2.05
C THR A 143 6.77 -18.00 -2.22
N ASP A 144 5.82 -18.92 -2.03
CA ASP A 144 6.01 -20.34 -2.25
C ASP A 144 6.37 -20.60 -3.72
N PRO A 145 7.33 -21.50 -4.00
CA PRO A 145 7.71 -21.86 -5.36
C PRO A 145 6.55 -22.19 -6.30
N ILE A 146 5.50 -22.84 -5.79
CA ILE A 146 4.31 -23.18 -6.57
C ILE A 146 3.56 -21.93 -7.02
N MET A 147 3.40 -20.93 -6.14
CA MET A 147 2.72 -19.67 -6.48
C MET A 147 3.51 -18.86 -7.50
N LEU A 148 4.83 -18.77 -7.32
CA LEU A 148 5.71 -18.05 -8.24
C LEU A 148 5.69 -18.70 -9.64
N GLN A 149 5.83 -20.04 -9.71
CA GLN A 149 5.80 -20.76 -10.99
C GLN A 149 4.42 -20.72 -11.64
N TYR A 150 3.33 -20.82 -10.88
CA TYR A 150 1.98 -20.62 -11.41
C TYR A 150 1.86 -19.25 -12.08
N GLY A 151 2.28 -18.17 -11.40
CA GLY A 151 2.23 -16.82 -11.95
C GLY A 151 3.00 -16.70 -13.27
N GLN A 152 4.21 -17.25 -13.33
CA GLN A 152 5.03 -17.27 -14.55
C GLN A 152 4.35 -18.04 -15.70
N LEU A 153 3.83 -19.23 -15.42
CA LEU A 153 3.14 -20.06 -16.41
C LEU A 153 1.85 -19.39 -16.88
N TYR A 154 1.08 -18.79 -15.97
CA TYR A 154 -0.15 -18.08 -16.29
C TYR A 154 0.12 -16.90 -17.23
N GLN A 155 1.13 -16.08 -16.93
CA GLN A 155 1.53 -14.96 -17.80
C GLN A 155 2.03 -15.44 -19.17
N LYS A 156 2.81 -16.54 -19.21
CA LYS A 156 3.25 -17.17 -20.46
C LYS A 156 2.07 -17.54 -21.36
N TYR A 157 0.94 -17.96 -20.80
CA TYR A 157 -0.23 -18.43 -21.56
C TYR A 157 -1.36 -17.41 -21.74
N ASN A 158 -1.34 -16.27 -21.04
CA ASN A 158 -2.33 -15.22 -21.22
C ASN A 158 -2.01 -14.38 -22.47
N SER A 159 -2.51 -14.82 -23.63
CA SER A 159 -2.30 -14.17 -24.94
C SER A 159 -3.16 -12.92 -25.17
N THR A 160 -4.12 -12.65 -24.29
CA THR A 160 -5.10 -11.54 -24.44
C THR A 160 -4.54 -10.18 -24.06
N ILE A 161 -3.41 -10.18 -23.35
CA ILE A 161 -2.64 -8.96 -23.13
C ILE A 161 -1.80 -8.77 -24.40
N PRO A 162 -2.06 -7.73 -25.22
CA PRO A 162 -1.19 -7.44 -26.34
C PRO A 162 0.23 -7.35 -25.78
N GLN A 163 1.13 -8.23 -26.24
CA GLN A 163 2.56 -8.01 -26.02
C GLN A 163 2.91 -6.73 -26.78
N VAL A 164 2.71 -5.58 -26.15
CA VAL A 164 3.07 -4.28 -26.71
C VAL A 164 4.60 -4.26 -26.77
N GLY A 165 5.14 -4.70 -27.90
CA GLY A 165 6.55 -4.59 -28.25
C GLY A 165 7.52 -5.22 -27.24
N GLY A 166 7.50 -6.55 -27.09
CA GLY A 166 8.60 -7.30 -26.46
C GLY A 166 8.86 -7.04 -24.97
N GLY A 167 8.04 -6.23 -24.30
CA GLY A 167 8.00 -6.13 -22.84
C GLY A 167 6.89 -7.01 -22.29
N SER A 168 7.23 -7.95 -21.42
CA SER A 168 6.26 -8.55 -20.50
C SER A 168 5.50 -7.40 -19.81
N VAL A 169 4.17 -7.36 -19.91
CA VAL A 169 3.38 -6.50 -19.03
C VAL A 169 3.78 -6.85 -17.60
N SER A 170 4.25 -5.85 -16.84
CA SER A 170 4.80 -6.10 -15.52
C SER A 170 3.70 -6.70 -14.64
N MET A 171 4.11 -7.60 -13.76
CA MET A 171 3.21 -8.16 -12.77
C MET A 171 2.56 -7.04 -11.94
N GLU A 172 3.28 -5.93 -11.70
CA GLU A 172 2.77 -4.65 -11.19
C GLU A 172 1.58 -4.09 -11.98
N GLN A 173 1.62 -3.98 -13.31
CA GLN A 173 0.48 -3.46 -14.08
C GLN A 173 -0.72 -4.41 -14.05
N ALA A 174 -0.48 -5.72 -14.05
CA ALA A 174 -1.54 -6.70 -13.86
C ALA A 174 -2.12 -6.65 -12.43
N VAL A 175 -1.28 -6.36 -11.43
CA VAL A 175 -1.64 -6.18 -10.02
C VAL A 175 -2.39 -4.90 -9.79
N GLU A 176 -1.93 -3.79 -10.33
CA GLU A 176 -2.57 -2.48 -10.26
C GLU A 176 -3.94 -2.56 -10.93
N GLN A 177 -4.05 -3.22 -12.09
CA GLN A 177 -5.35 -3.54 -12.69
C GLN A 177 -6.22 -4.48 -11.85
N THR A 178 -5.62 -5.41 -11.10
CA THR A 178 -6.35 -6.38 -10.25
C THR A 178 -6.76 -5.76 -8.91
N LEU A 179 -5.96 -4.85 -8.37
CA LEU A 179 -6.21 -4.01 -7.21
C LEU A 179 -7.28 -2.97 -7.56
N ASP A 180 -7.21 -2.35 -8.75
CA ASP A 180 -8.26 -1.49 -9.29
C ASP A 180 -9.57 -2.27 -9.52
N LYS A 181 -9.48 -3.53 -9.97
CA LYS A 181 -10.65 -4.42 -10.07
C LYS A 181 -11.19 -4.84 -8.70
N HIS A 182 -10.34 -5.14 -7.73
CA HIS A 182 -10.74 -5.48 -6.36
C HIS A 182 -11.35 -4.27 -5.65
N ALA A 183 -10.79 -3.08 -5.88
CA ALA A 183 -11.36 -1.80 -5.49
C ALA A 183 -12.74 -1.63 -6.12
N GLN A 184 -12.91 -1.89 -7.43
CA GLN A 184 -14.22 -1.89 -8.08
C GLN A 184 -15.21 -2.91 -7.49
N ILE A 185 -14.77 -4.12 -7.13
CA ILE A 185 -15.62 -5.19 -6.59
C ILE A 185 -16.03 -4.93 -5.13
N GLN A 186 -15.20 -4.25 -4.33
CA GLN A 186 -15.53 -3.81 -2.97
C GLN A 186 -16.28 -2.45 -2.90
N GLY A 187 -16.77 -1.92 -4.03
CA GLY A 187 -17.44 -0.62 -4.08
C GLY A 187 -16.49 0.58 -3.93
N ASN A 188 -15.19 0.33 -3.85
CA ASN A 188 -14.11 1.29 -3.85
C ASN A 188 -13.86 1.78 -5.29
N ARG A 189 -14.77 2.58 -5.84
CA ARG A 189 -14.37 3.46 -6.94
C ARG A 189 -13.21 4.30 -6.41
N SER A 190 -12.20 4.55 -7.24
CA SER A 190 -11.28 5.68 -7.03
C SER A 190 -12.10 6.96 -7.17
N ILE A 191 -12.94 7.24 -6.18
CA ILE A 191 -13.75 8.44 -6.15
C ILE A 191 -12.77 9.54 -5.77
N GLU A 192 -12.62 10.50 -6.67
CA GLU A 192 -11.90 11.72 -6.36
C GLU A 192 -12.57 12.38 -5.15
N VAL A 193 -11.77 12.73 -4.15
CA VAL A 193 -12.27 13.45 -2.98
C VAL A 193 -12.51 14.89 -3.40
N THR A 194 -13.75 15.34 -3.27
CA THR A 194 -14.22 16.69 -3.57
C THR A 194 -14.86 17.28 -2.31
N ILE A 195 -15.08 18.60 -2.29
CA ILE A 195 -15.79 19.26 -1.18
C ILE A 195 -17.19 18.64 -0.98
N GLN A 196 -17.86 18.26 -2.07
CA GLN A 196 -19.25 17.80 -2.07
C GLN A 196 -19.42 16.39 -1.50
N ASN A 197 -18.44 15.50 -1.72
CA ASN A 197 -18.54 14.10 -1.30
C ASN A 197 -17.68 13.75 -0.07
N ALA A 198 -16.77 14.64 0.37
CA ALA A 198 -15.92 14.40 1.53
C ALA A 198 -16.72 13.99 2.77
N GLU A 199 -17.83 14.68 3.07
CA GLU A 199 -18.64 14.37 4.26
C GLU A 199 -19.35 13.02 4.14
N SER A 200 -20.06 12.78 3.03
CA SER A 200 -20.95 11.63 2.88
C SER A 200 -20.21 10.34 2.56
N GLU A 201 -19.11 10.40 1.82
CA GLU A 201 -18.41 9.21 1.32
C GLU A 201 -17.15 8.88 2.14
N PHE A 202 -16.47 9.87 2.71
CA PHE A 202 -15.20 9.65 3.40
C PHE A 202 -15.29 9.85 4.91
N PHE A 203 -15.71 11.04 5.36
CA PHE A 203 -15.75 11.38 6.79
C PHE A 203 -16.79 10.57 7.57
N SER A 204 -17.90 10.22 6.93
CA SER A 204 -18.92 9.34 7.49
C SER A 204 -18.58 7.84 7.37
N SER A 205 -17.46 7.48 6.73
CA SER A 205 -17.09 6.08 6.54
C SER A 205 -16.78 5.39 7.87
N ASN A 206 -17.22 4.14 8.03
CA ASN A 206 -16.79 3.30 9.13
C ASN A 206 -15.36 2.74 8.91
N ILE A 207 -14.82 2.89 7.71
CA ILE A 207 -13.46 2.47 7.35
C ILE A 207 -12.50 3.62 7.63
N VAL A 208 -11.59 3.41 8.56
CA VAL A 208 -10.62 4.42 9.02
C VAL A 208 -9.72 4.89 7.89
N ARG A 209 -9.22 3.97 7.06
CA ARG A 209 -8.40 4.31 5.89
C ARG A 209 -9.14 5.24 4.91
N HIS A 210 -10.46 5.08 4.76
CA HIS A 210 -11.25 5.99 3.93
C HIS A 210 -11.33 7.38 4.55
N LYS A 211 -11.55 7.47 5.87
CA LYS A 211 -11.50 8.75 6.59
C LYS A 211 -10.15 9.44 6.43
N ALA A 212 -9.04 8.72 6.67
CA ALA A 212 -7.68 9.24 6.56
C ALA A 212 -7.38 9.76 5.13
N ARG A 213 -7.79 9.00 4.10
CA ARG A 213 -7.67 9.43 2.70
C ARG A 213 -8.48 10.70 2.41
N GLY A 214 -9.72 10.76 2.89
CA GLY A 214 -10.58 11.93 2.75
C GLY A 214 -9.98 13.16 3.44
N VAL A 215 -9.44 12.97 4.64
CA VAL A 215 -8.76 14.01 5.42
C VAL A 215 -7.60 14.56 4.61
N ARG A 216 -6.63 13.71 4.24
CA ARG A 216 -5.46 14.11 3.44
C ARG A 216 -5.90 14.89 2.21
N ALA A 217 -6.79 14.33 1.39
CA ALA A 217 -7.20 15.00 0.16
C ALA A 217 -7.82 16.40 0.39
N ILE A 218 -8.61 16.58 1.45
CA ILE A 218 -9.16 17.91 1.80
C ILE A 218 -8.08 18.86 2.34
N LEU A 219 -7.11 18.37 3.10
CA LEU A 219 -5.99 19.19 3.57
C LEU A 219 -5.08 19.62 2.40
N ASN A 220 -4.79 18.72 1.46
CA ASN A 220 -4.03 19.05 0.24
C ASN A 220 -4.81 20.01 -0.67
N LEU A 221 -6.13 19.88 -0.74
CA LEU A 221 -6.98 20.81 -1.49
C LEU A 221 -6.95 22.20 -0.84
N TRP A 222 -7.04 22.27 0.49
CA TRP A 222 -6.82 23.51 1.22
C TRP A 222 -5.46 24.10 0.88
N ASP A 223 -4.41 23.27 0.92
CA ASP A 223 -3.06 23.75 0.71
C ASP A 223 -2.88 24.38 -0.69
N ARG A 224 -3.35 23.70 -1.72
CA ARG A 224 -3.28 24.17 -3.12
C ARG A 224 -4.15 25.39 -3.43
N SER A 225 -5.21 25.61 -2.65
CA SER A 225 -6.20 26.67 -2.93
C SER A 225 -5.84 28.02 -2.30
N TRP A 226 -4.56 28.34 -2.11
CA TRP A 226 -4.09 29.52 -1.35
C TRP A 226 -4.83 30.83 -1.67
N SER A 227 -5.06 31.13 -2.96
CA SER A 227 -5.75 32.35 -3.40
C SER A 227 -7.24 32.42 -3.01
N ASP A 228 -7.88 31.26 -2.84
CA ASP A 228 -9.33 31.12 -2.72
C ASP A 228 -9.77 30.70 -1.31
N ARG A 229 -8.80 30.37 -0.42
CA ARG A 229 -9.06 29.94 0.97
C ARG A 229 -9.98 30.90 1.73
N ALA A 230 -9.75 32.20 1.59
CA ALA A 230 -10.51 33.24 2.29
C ALA A 230 -11.92 33.46 1.71
N SER A 231 -12.10 33.23 0.41
CA SER A 231 -13.35 33.49 -0.31
C SER A 231 -14.27 32.27 -0.41
N ASN A 232 -13.78 31.07 -0.08
CA ASN A 232 -14.55 29.83 -0.16
C ASN A 232 -14.96 29.29 1.25
N PRO A 233 -16.14 29.68 1.78
CA PRO A 233 -16.59 29.24 3.10
C PRO A 233 -16.85 27.73 3.18
N ALA A 234 -17.24 27.09 2.07
CA ALA A 234 -17.47 25.65 2.02
C ALA A 234 -16.16 24.88 2.18
N LEU A 235 -15.09 25.32 1.51
CA LEU A 235 -13.75 24.75 1.66
C LEU A 235 -13.25 24.93 3.10
N LYS A 236 -13.40 26.13 3.70
CA LYS A 236 -13.02 26.36 5.09
C LYS A 236 -13.77 25.44 6.08
N GLN A 237 -15.07 25.23 5.87
CA GLN A 237 -15.88 24.36 6.70
C GLN A 237 -15.43 22.89 6.60
N VAL A 238 -15.23 22.37 5.38
CA VAL A 238 -14.81 20.98 5.20
C VAL A 238 -13.37 20.75 5.69
N THR A 239 -12.47 21.73 5.56
CA THR A 239 -11.12 21.65 6.13
C THR A 239 -11.14 21.64 7.65
N ARG A 240 -11.99 22.44 8.31
CA ARG A 240 -12.18 22.38 9.75
C ARG A 240 -12.69 21.00 10.19
N ARG A 241 -13.61 20.42 9.42
CA ARG A 241 -14.09 19.06 9.69
C ARG A 241 -13.01 18.00 9.51
N ALA A 242 -12.22 18.09 8.44
CA ALA A 242 -11.08 17.22 8.20
C ALA A 242 -10.08 17.27 9.38
N TYR A 243 -9.78 18.48 9.87
CA TYR A 243 -8.93 18.70 11.02
C TYR A 243 -9.45 18.03 12.32
N GLU A 244 -10.75 18.17 12.61
CA GLU A 244 -11.37 17.48 13.76
C GLU A 244 -11.24 15.95 13.65
N ILE A 245 -11.38 15.41 12.43
CA ILE A 245 -11.24 13.99 12.16
C ILE A 245 -9.77 13.57 12.28
N SER A 246 -8.80 14.39 11.83
CA SER A 246 -7.38 14.13 12.04
C SER A 246 -7.06 13.97 13.52
N ILE A 247 -7.58 14.88 14.37
CA ILE A 247 -7.42 14.77 15.82
C ILE A 247 -8.01 13.45 16.32
N ASP A 248 -9.25 13.13 15.95
CA ASP A 248 -9.90 11.89 16.39
C ASP A 248 -9.09 10.65 15.99
N LEU A 249 -8.58 10.61 14.75
CA LEU A 249 -7.73 9.54 14.23
C LEU A 249 -6.38 9.47 14.96
N LEU A 250 -5.76 10.60 15.28
CA LEU A 250 -4.51 10.65 16.04
C LEU A 250 -4.73 10.18 17.48
N GLU A 251 -5.79 10.65 18.15
CA GLU A 251 -6.11 10.30 19.53
C GLU A 251 -6.48 8.82 19.67
N ASN A 252 -7.33 8.31 18.78
CA ASN A 252 -7.97 7.01 18.94
C ASN A 252 -7.41 5.92 18.00
N GLY A 253 -6.61 6.31 17.01
CA GLY A 253 -6.15 5.41 15.95
C GLY A 253 -7.32 4.96 15.07
N PRO A 254 -7.21 3.80 14.41
CA PRO A 254 -8.35 3.14 13.77
C PRO A 254 -9.49 2.73 14.73
N GLY A 255 -9.38 2.97 16.04
CA GLY A 255 -10.46 2.84 17.02
C GLY A 255 -10.67 1.41 17.55
N ASN A 256 -11.90 1.11 18.00
CA ASN A 256 -12.41 -0.25 18.31
C ASN A 256 -13.41 -0.72 17.23
N GLY A 257 -13.36 -0.11 16.03
CA GLY A 257 -14.29 -0.42 14.95
C GLY A 257 -14.08 -1.83 14.39
N PRO A 258 -15.02 -2.34 13.57
CA PRO A 258 -14.80 -3.58 12.83
C PRO A 258 -13.55 -3.45 11.96
N GLY A 259 -12.48 -4.15 12.33
CA GLY A 259 -11.15 -4.08 11.70
C GLY A 259 -10.05 -3.44 12.56
N ALA A 260 -10.36 -2.93 13.75
CA ALA A 260 -9.36 -2.45 14.70
C ALA A 260 -9.16 -3.48 15.81
N GLY A 261 -8.52 -4.58 15.45
CA GLY A 261 -8.09 -5.57 16.39
C GLY A 261 -6.89 -5.10 17.23
N PRO A 262 -6.33 -6.00 18.03
CA PRO A 262 -5.09 -5.73 18.76
C PRO A 262 -3.85 -5.70 17.84
N GLY A 263 -3.98 -5.99 16.55
CA GLY A 263 -2.85 -6.23 15.66
C GLY A 263 -1.86 -7.21 16.27
N TYR A 264 -0.57 -6.91 16.15
CA TYR A 264 0.48 -7.75 16.75
C TYR A 264 0.50 -7.76 18.28
N GLN A 265 -0.18 -6.82 18.96
CA GLN A 265 -0.28 -6.83 20.43
C GLN A 265 -0.99 -8.09 20.94
N GLY A 266 -1.88 -8.68 20.13
CA GLY A 266 -2.61 -9.89 20.48
C GLY A 266 -1.86 -11.19 20.18
N VAL A 267 -0.67 -11.12 19.57
CA VAL A 267 0.06 -12.32 19.16
C VAL A 267 0.81 -12.93 20.34
N SER A 268 0.36 -14.12 20.72
CA SER A 268 1.07 -15.04 21.62
C SER A 268 1.68 -16.19 20.82
N GLY A 269 3.01 -16.31 20.83
CA GLY A 269 3.75 -17.38 20.13
C GLY A 269 4.51 -16.89 18.88
N GLY A 270 5.27 -17.80 18.26
CA GLY A 270 6.07 -17.49 17.08
C GLY A 270 5.19 -17.33 15.82
N VAL A 271 5.40 -16.24 15.08
CA VAL A 271 4.64 -15.94 13.85
C VAL A 271 4.97 -16.88 12.69
N ASP A 272 6.10 -17.57 12.74
CA ASP A 272 6.48 -18.57 11.74
C ASP A 272 5.44 -19.70 11.65
N ALA A 273 4.92 -20.15 12.80
CA ALA A 273 3.90 -21.20 12.88
C ALA A 273 2.48 -20.70 12.54
N MET A 274 2.31 -19.40 12.31
CA MET A 274 1.02 -18.83 11.98
C MET A 274 0.65 -19.12 10.52
N ASP A 275 -0.60 -19.50 10.32
CA ASP A 275 -1.23 -19.59 9.00
C ASP A 275 -1.04 -18.27 8.22
N ILE A 276 -0.82 -18.38 6.91
CA ILE A 276 -0.47 -17.23 6.08
C ILE A 276 -1.58 -16.19 5.98
N HIS A 277 -2.86 -16.59 6.02
CA HIS A 277 -3.98 -15.65 5.97
C HIS A 277 -4.09 -14.90 7.28
N LYS A 278 -4.00 -15.62 8.40
CA LYS A 278 -3.98 -14.98 9.72
C LYS A 278 -2.80 -14.01 9.88
N TRP A 279 -1.63 -14.39 9.36
CA TRP A 279 -0.48 -13.51 9.30
C TRP A 279 -0.76 -12.26 8.48
N SER A 280 -1.31 -12.44 7.27
CA SER A 280 -1.61 -11.35 6.34
C SER A 280 -2.67 -10.39 6.90
N ASP A 281 -3.70 -10.91 7.57
CA ASP A 281 -4.72 -10.11 8.24
C ASP A 281 -4.11 -9.24 9.33
N LEU A 282 -3.30 -9.84 10.22
CA LEU A 282 -2.61 -9.10 11.29
C LEU A 282 -1.64 -8.06 10.74
N HIS A 283 -0.90 -8.40 9.68
CA HIS A 283 0.02 -7.48 9.04
C HIS A 283 -0.72 -6.29 8.42
N THR A 284 -1.78 -6.56 7.66
CA THR A 284 -2.63 -5.54 7.04
C THR A 284 -3.25 -4.64 8.08
N GLU A 285 -3.67 -5.22 9.21
CA GLU A 285 -4.20 -4.47 10.33
C GLU A 285 -3.13 -3.56 10.95
N GLU A 286 -1.92 -4.08 11.21
CA GLU A 286 -0.83 -3.30 11.78
C GLU A 286 -0.39 -2.16 10.86
N GLU A 287 -0.24 -2.42 9.55
CA GLU A 287 0.00 -1.39 8.53
C GLU A 287 -1.10 -0.32 8.57
N ALA A 288 -2.36 -0.68 8.82
CA ALA A 288 -3.44 0.31 8.89
C ALA A 288 -3.25 1.32 10.03
N TYR A 289 -2.65 0.92 11.16
CA TYR A 289 -2.39 1.82 12.29
C TYR A 289 -1.29 2.83 11.96
N GLU A 290 -0.22 2.39 11.30
CA GLU A 290 0.89 3.23 10.90
C GLU A 290 0.49 4.14 9.72
N ASP A 291 -0.04 3.57 8.64
CA ASP A 291 -0.45 4.27 7.41
C ASP A 291 -1.50 5.36 7.68
N THR A 292 -2.44 5.11 8.61
CA THR A 292 -3.43 6.12 9.01
C THR A 292 -2.76 7.37 9.59
N VAL A 293 -1.71 7.19 10.40
CA VAL A 293 -0.99 8.31 11.03
C VAL A 293 -0.07 8.98 10.03
N SER A 294 0.73 8.22 9.27
CA SER A 294 1.59 8.76 8.20
C SER A 294 0.80 9.62 7.20
N THR A 295 -0.35 9.09 6.74
CA THR A 295 -1.21 9.75 5.75
C THR A 295 -1.72 11.12 6.20
N ILE A 296 -1.96 11.33 7.49
CA ILE A 296 -2.55 12.57 8.01
C ILE A 296 -1.52 13.53 8.60
N LEU A 297 -0.36 13.05 9.06
CA LEU A 297 0.58 13.83 9.87
C LEU A 297 1.19 15.01 9.13
N SER A 298 1.71 14.78 7.91
CA SER A 298 2.39 15.81 7.10
C SER A 298 1.51 17.03 6.87
N GLU A 299 0.31 16.80 6.34
CA GLU A 299 -0.65 17.88 6.01
C GLU A 299 -1.27 18.54 7.26
N PHE A 300 -1.32 17.81 8.38
CA PHE A 300 -1.80 18.31 9.65
C PHE A 300 -0.81 19.28 10.32
N LYS A 301 0.51 19.05 10.17
CA LYS A 301 1.56 19.98 10.61
C LYS A 301 1.44 21.32 9.88
N ASP A 302 1.23 21.29 8.57
CA ASP A 302 1.18 22.50 7.73
C ASP A 302 -0.02 23.40 8.06
N LEU A 303 -1.17 22.82 8.42
CA LEU A 303 -2.33 23.60 8.87
C LEU A 303 -2.08 24.34 10.18
N ALA A 304 -1.22 23.79 11.04
CA ALA A 304 -0.86 24.42 12.30
C ALA A 304 -0.03 25.67 12.10
N ALA A 305 0.96 25.59 11.22
CA ALA A 305 1.81 26.72 10.88
C ALA A 305 1.00 27.85 10.21
N GLY A 306 -0.03 27.51 9.42
CA GLY A 306 -0.84 28.47 8.66
C GLY A 306 -1.87 29.31 9.45
N GLN A 307 -1.78 29.38 10.79
CA GLN A 307 -2.72 30.12 11.66
C GLN A 307 -4.20 29.75 11.47
N PHE A 308 -4.50 28.58 10.90
CA PHE A 308 -5.88 28.12 10.69
C PHE A 308 -6.61 27.81 12.01
N MET A 309 -5.83 27.50 13.05
CA MET A 309 -6.30 27.07 14.35
C MET A 309 -6.30 28.18 15.39
N THR A 310 -7.23 28.06 16.35
CA THR A 310 -7.13 28.74 17.64
C THR A 310 -6.02 28.13 18.51
N PRO A 311 -5.50 28.85 19.53
CA PRO A 311 -4.51 28.30 20.45
C PRO A 311 -4.98 26.99 21.11
N ALA A 312 -6.24 26.92 21.54
CA ALA A 312 -6.81 25.72 22.16
C ALA A 312 -6.91 24.53 21.18
N GLU A 313 -7.21 24.79 19.90
CA GLU A 313 -7.16 23.76 18.86
C GLU A 313 -5.71 23.27 18.64
N SER A 314 -4.74 24.20 18.57
CA SER A 314 -3.31 23.87 18.47
C SER A 314 -2.82 22.98 19.64
N ASP A 315 -3.19 23.31 20.87
CA ASP A 315 -2.86 22.51 22.06
C ASP A 315 -3.48 21.11 21.98
N ARG A 316 -4.74 21.02 21.52
CA ARG A 316 -5.43 19.75 21.32
C ARG A 316 -4.76 18.90 20.24
N ALA A 317 -4.32 19.50 19.15
CA ALA A 317 -3.56 18.85 18.09
C ALA A 317 -2.25 18.23 18.62
N GLN A 318 -1.45 19.02 19.35
CA GLN A 318 -0.23 18.50 19.97
C GLN A 318 -0.51 17.38 20.96
N ALA A 319 -1.57 17.49 21.78
CA ALA A 319 -1.97 16.43 22.69
C ALA A 319 -2.37 15.14 21.94
N ALA A 320 -3.02 15.26 20.78
CA ALA A 320 -3.37 14.13 19.93
C ALA A 320 -2.13 13.43 19.35
N ILE A 321 -1.13 14.18 18.88
CA ILE A 321 0.14 13.63 18.41
C ILE A 321 0.86 12.90 19.56
N ARG A 322 0.93 13.49 20.76
CA ARG A 322 1.53 12.83 21.93
C ARG A 322 0.82 11.51 22.28
N LYS A 323 -0.52 11.47 22.19
CA LYS A 323 -1.29 10.22 22.37
C LYS A 323 -0.99 9.20 21.27
N ALA A 324 -0.87 9.63 20.02
CA ALA A 324 -0.49 8.75 18.91
C ALA A 324 0.89 8.12 19.15
N ILE A 325 1.89 8.92 19.55
CA ILE A 325 3.23 8.43 19.95
C ILE A 325 3.12 7.40 21.08
N GLN A 326 2.36 7.69 22.14
CA GLN A 326 2.16 6.77 23.27
C GLN A 326 1.52 5.44 22.84
N ARG A 327 0.64 5.45 21.83
CA ARG A 327 -0.01 4.24 21.29
C ARG A 327 0.89 3.46 20.34
N LEU A 328 1.61 4.14 19.44
CA LEU A 328 2.40 3.49 18.39
C LEU A 328 3.75 2.97 18.92
N THR A 329 4.31 3.58 19.96
CA THR A 329 5.56 3.11 20.61
C THR A 329 5.50 1.64 21.05
N PRO A 330 4.54 1.20 21.89
CA PRO A 330 4.47 -0.22 22.30
C PRO A 330 4.14 -1.16 21.14
N ARG A 331 3.47 -0.67 20.08
CA ARG A 331 3.23 -1.41 18.84
C ARG A 331 4.52 -1.68 18.07
N LYS A 332 5.33 -0.65 17.82
CA LYS A 332 6.69 -0.78 17.29
C LYS A 332 7.51 -1.79 18.09
N THR A 333 7.55 -1.66 19.42
CA THR A 333 8.31 -2.59 20.29
C THR A 333 7.85 -4.03 20.11
N LYS A 334 6.54 -4.26 19.93
CA LYS A 334 6.03 -5.61 19.67
C LYS A 334 6.41 -6.15 18.30
N VAL A 335 6.37 -5.31 17.26
CA VAL A 335 6.86 -5.67 15.92
C VAL A 335 8.34 -6.04 15.97
N GLU A 336 9.16 -5.28 16.69
CA GLU A 336 10.58 -5.54 16.89
C GLU A 336 10.84 -6.87 17.62
N GLU A 337 10.08 -7.14 18.69
CA GLU A 337 10.12 -8.43 19.41
C GLU A 337 9.81 -9.59 18.46
N ILE A 338 8.71 -9.50 17.71
CA ILE A 338 8.29 -10.54 16.75
C ILE A 338 9.35 -10.71 15.65
N TRP A 339 9.84 -9.61 15.09
CA TRP A 339 10.87 -9.61 14.04
C TRP A 339 12.13 -10.35 14.48
N SER A 340 12.58 -10.12 15.72
CA SER A 340 13.76 -10.77 16.28
C SER A 340 13.63 -12.30 16.36
N GLY A 341 12.42 -12.79 16.64
CA GLY A 341 12.11 -14.22 16.75
C GLY A 341 11.66 -14.88 15.45
N THR A 342 11.48 -14.12 14.37
CA THR A 342 11.01 -14.64 13.08
C THR A 342 12.16 -15.23 12.27
N THR A 343 11.96 -16.47 11.80
CA THR A 343 12.91 -17.20 10.94
C THR A 343 12.44 -17.31 9.49
N ASP A 344 11.14 -17.19 9.22
CA ASP A 344 10.61 -17.07 7.86
C ASP A 344 11.09 -15.75 7.23
N MET A 345 11.87 -15.85 6.15
CA MET A 345 12.49 -14.68 5.52
C MET A 345 11.47 -13.73 4.87
N THR A 346 10.33 -14.24 4.40
CA THR A 346 9.28 -13.41 3.81
C THR A 346 8.62 -12.58 4.91
N LYS A 347 8.16 -13.24 5.98
CA LYS A 347 7.55 -12.56 7.13
C LYS A 347 8.52 -11.58 7.78
N LYS A 348 9.80 -11.95 7.87
CA LYS A 348 10.87 -11.11 8.42
C LYS A 348 11.12 -9.86 7.59
N ALA A 349 11.08 -9.96 6.26
CA ALA A 349 11.20 -8.81 5.37
C ALA A 349 10.01 -7.84 5.54
N SER A 350 8.77 -8.36 5.57
CA SER A 350 7.57 -7.54 5.81
C SER A 350 7.59 -6.84 7.17
N LEU A 351 7.99 -7.56 8.23
CA LEU A 351 8.18 -6.97 9.57
C LEU A 351 9.26 -5.91 9.60
N ARG A 352 10.34 -6.08 8.84
CA ARG A 352 11.41 -5.08 8.77
C ARG A 352 10.90 -3.79 8.13
N SER A 353 10.21 -3.90 7.00
CA SER A 353 9.59 -2.77 6.32
C SER A 353 8.67 -2.00 7.28
N LEU A 354 7.77 -2.72 7.96
CA LEU A 354 6.85 -2.13 8.91
C LEU A 354 7.57 -1.47 10.11
N LEU A 355 8.66 -2.07 10.60
CA LEU A 355 9.46 -1.48 11.67
C LEU A 355 10.14 -0.18 11.23
N ASP A 356 10.65 -0.13 10.01
CA ASP A 356 11.25 1.07 9.43
C ASP A 356 10.20 2.19 9.29
N SER A 357 8.98 1.86 8.79
CA SER A 357 7.85 2.81 8.73
C SER A 357 7.43 3.32 10.11
N TYR A 358 7.39 2.45 11.12
CA TYR A 358 7.13 2.87 12.50
C TYR A 358 8.18 3.84 13.05
N ILE A 359 9.46 3.62 12.73
CA ILE A 359 10.56 4.50 13.15
C ILE A 359 10.38 5.87 12.50
N GLU A 360 10.21 5.90 11.17
CA GLU A 360 10.01 7.12 10.38
C GLU A 360 8.83 7.94 10.92
N VAL A 361 7.65 7.33 11.05
CA VAL A 361 6.44 8.02 11.53
C VAL A 361 6.58 8.51 12.97
N LEU A 362 7.25 7.77 13.86
CA LEU A 362 7.50 8.22 15.23
C LEU A 362 8.49 9.39 15.28
N GLU A 363 9.53 9.36 14.45
CA GLU A 363 10.50 10.45 14.31
C GLU A 363 9.81 11.71 13.75
N GLU A 364 9.02 11.57 12.67
CA GLU A 364 8.25 12.68 12.10
C GLU A 364 7.27 13.30 13.10
N MET A 365 6.60 12.49 13.94
CA MET A 365 5.70 13.02 14.97
C MET A 365 6.45 13.78 16.06
N GLN A 366 7.65 13.32 16.43
CA GLN A 366 8.47 13.99 17.42
C GLN A 366 9.02 15.30 16.85
N GLU A 367 9.53 15.28 15.62
CA GLU A 367 9.95 16.49 14.89
C GLU A 367 8.79 17.48 14.74
N ALA A 368 7.59 17.00 14.40
CA ALA A 368 6.41 17.85 14.32
C ALA A 368 6.10 18.55 15.65
N LEU A 369 6.26 17.87 16.80
CA LEU A 369 6.08 18.46 18.12
C LEU A 369 7.20 19.45 18.48
N ASP A 370 8.45 19.14 18.12
CA ASP A 370 9.61 19.95 18.44
C ASP A 370 9.64 21.25 17.60
N ASP A 371 9.24 21.18 16.33
CA ASP A 371 9.09 22.32 15.44
C ASP A 371 7.79 23.11 15.67
N TRP A 372 6.89 22.62 16.54
CA TRP A 372 5.57 23.20 16.71
C TRP A 372 5.64 24.58 17.36
N SER A 373 5.65 25.61 16.52
CA SER A 373 5.53 27.01 16.93
C SER A 373 4.17 27.53 16.50
N TYR A 374 3.37 27.97 17.48
CA TYR A 374 2.14 28.69 17.21
C TYR A 374 2.39 30.19 17.39
N GLU A 375 2.55 30.90 16.28
CA GLU A 375 2.53 32.36 16.26
C GLU A 375 1.09 32.79 16.01
N GLY A 376 0.34 33.06 17.07
CA GLY A 376 -1.06 33.49 16.95
C GLY A 376 -1.19 34.86 16.28
N PRO A 377 -2.37 35.20 15.71
CA PRO A 377 -2.62 36.53 15.17
C PRO A 377 -2.52 37.62 16.24
N GLU A 378 -2.78 37.30 17.52
CA GLU A 378 -2.70 38.25 18.65
C GLU A 378 -1.26 38.70 18.95
N SER A 379 -0.25 37.91 18.55
CA SER A 379 1.17 38.30 18.70
C SER A 379 1.59 39.36 17.68
N ALA A 380 0.91 39.45 16.52
CA ALA A 380 1.28 40.37 15.44
C ALA A 380 0.79 41.82 15.66
N ASP A 381 -0.26 42.02 16.46
CA ASP A 381 -0.83 43.36 16.75
C ASP A 381 -0.26 44.03 18.01
N SER A 382 0.61 43.33 18.75
CA SER A 382 1.16 43.85 20.02
C SER A 382 2.35 44.80 19.87
N SER A 383 2.76 45.16 18.65
CA SER A 383 3.87 46.10 18.41
C SER A 383 3.48 47.50 17.90
N ASP A 384 2.20 47.81 17.65
CA ASP A 384 1.82 49.16 17.21
C ASP A 384 0.32 49.48 17.43
N SER A 385 -0.09 49.90 18.63
CA SER A 385 -1.33 50.69 18.78
C SER A 385 -1.42 51.40 20.14
N SER A 386 -0.93 52.65 20.16
CA SER A 386 -1.57 53.70 20.94
C SER A 386 -2.64 54.35 20.07
N ASP A 387 -3.88 53.86 20.11
CA ASP A 387 -5.06 54.65 19.74
C ASP A 387 -6.35 54.01 20.30
N GLU A 388 -7.01 54.76 21.19
CA GLU A 388 -8.31 54.46 21.78
C GLU A 388 -9.41 54.57 20.73
N HIS A 389 -10.17 53.50 20.48
CA HIS A 389 -11.55 53.64 20.00
C HIS A 389 -12.50 52.55 20.51
N ASP A 390 -13.65 53.02 20.99
CA ASP A 390 -14.77 52.30 21.60
C ASP A 390 -15.38 51.20 20.72
N ALA A 391 -15.72 50.08 21.36
CA ALA A 391 -16.40 48.92 20.78
C ALA A 391 -17.92 48.93 21.01
N PRO A 392 -18.73 48.31 20.12
CA PRO A 392 -20.05 47.80 20.46
C PRO A 392 -20.13 46.26 20.48
N SER A 393 -21.01 45.76 21.36
CA SER A 393 -21.17 44.36 21.80
C SER A 393 -21.76 43.37 20.76
N PRO A 394 -21.56 42.05 20.91
CA PRO A 394 -22.03 41.03 19.96
C PRO A 394 -23.47 40.53 20.22
N GLN A 395 -24.21 40.27 19.14
CA GLN A 395 -25.49 39.57 19.13
C GLN A 395 -25.31 38.06 18.90
N SER A 396 -26.06 37.27 19.67
CA SER A 396 -26.14 35.81 19.60
C SER A 396 -27.14 35.35 18.54
N PHE A 397 -26.78 34.34 17.73
CA PHE A 397 -27.71 33.63 16.85
C PHE A 397 -27.77 32.15 17.21
N GLN A 398 -29.00 31.67 17.42
CA GLN A 398 -29.38 30.29 17.70
C GLN A 398 -29.46 29.45 16.43
N SER A 399 -29.11 28.17 16.59
CA SER A 399 -29.22 27.08 15.62
C SER A 399 -30.68 26.66 15.37
N ASN A 400 -30.95 26.12 14.17
CA ASN A 400 -32.00 25.13 13.96
C ASN A 400 -31.78 24.35 12.65
N ALA A 401 -31.77 23.01 12.77
CA ALA A 401 -31.85 22.05 11.67
C ALA A 401 -33.15 21.23 11.83
N PRO A 402 -33.64 20.63 10.73
CA PRO A 402 -34.19 19.28 10.87
C PRO A 402 -33.78 18.32 9.75
N SER A 403 -33.61 17.06 10.16
CA SER A 403 -33.27 15.87 9.37
C SER A 403 -34.51 15.17 8.79
N GLN A 404 -34.36 14.42 7.69
CA GLN A 404 -35.26 13.33 7.30
C GLN A 404 -34.49 12.11 6.77
N PRO A 405 -34.95 10.86 7.02
CA PRO A 405 -34.30 9.64 6.55
C PRO A 405 -34.95 9.10 5.26
N SER A 406 -34.18 8.37 4.45
CA SER A 406 -34.74 7.54 3.38
C SER A 406 -34.13 6.15 3.42
N THR A 407 -35.02 5.16 3.56
CA THR A 407 -34.78 3.72 3.57
C THR A 407 -34.80 3.21 2.13
N ALA A 408 -33.79 2.44 1.72
CA ALA A 408 -33.83 1.69 0.46
C ALA A 408 -33.51 0.21 0.72
N MET A 409 -34.35 -0.64 0.13
CA MET A 409 -34.38 -2.09 0.29
C MET A 409 -33.26 -2.78 -0.50
N ALA A 410 -32.70 -3.83 0.08
CA ALA A 410 -31.75 -4.73 -0.55
C ALA A 410 -32.48 -5.84 -1.34
N THR A 411 -32.14 -5.99 -2.61
CA THR A 411 -32.47 -7.18 -3.43
C THR A 411 -31.25 -8.09 -3.50
N THR A 412 -31.39 -9.32 -3.02
CA THR A 412 -30.37 -10.38 -3.07
C THR A 412 -30.38 -11.08 -4.43
N ASN A 413 -29.36 -10.84 -5.25
CA ASN A 413 -29.04 -11.68 -6.41
C ASN A 413 -28.13 -12.82 -5.95
N GLN A 414 -28.56 -14.07 -6.14
CA GLN A 414 -27.73 -15.25 -5.96
C GLN A 414 -26.70 -15.33 -7.10
N GLU A 415 -25.42 -15.13 -6.76
CA GLU A 415 -24.29 -15.31 -7.67
C GLU A 415 -23.90 -16.79 -7.81
N SER A 416 -23.42 -17.15 -9.01
CA SER A 416 -22.91 -18.49 -9.32
C SER A 416 -21.66 -18.82 -8.47
N PRO A 417 -21.52 -20.06 -7.96
CA PRO A 417 -20.37 -20.50 -7.15
C PRO A 417 -19.00 -20.26 -7.80
N LEU A 418 -18.94 -20.27 -9.14
CA LEU A 418 -17.73 -19.99 -9.92
C LEU A 418 -17.30 -18.51 -9.81
N ILE A 419 -18.26 -17.59 -9.81
CA ILE A 419 -18.01 -16.14 -9.67
C ILE A 419 -17.70 -15.79 -8.22
N ALA A 420 -18.34 -16.45 -7.25
CA ALA A 420 -18.01 -16.31 -5.83
C ALA A 420 -16.57 -16.80 -5.52
N PHE A 421 -16.12 -17.87 -6.17
CA PHE A 421 -14.74 -18.37 -6.04
C PHE A 421 -13.70 -17.43 -6.67
N LEU A 422 -13.94 -16.93 -7.89
CA LEU A 422 -13.02 -15.99 -8.55
C LEU A 422 -12.94 -14.62 -7.85
N LYS A 423 -14.02 -14.19 -7.19
CA LYS A 423 -14.03 -13.00 -6.31
C LYS A 423 -13.43 -13.26 -4.92
N GLY A 424 -13.30 -14.53 -4.53
CA GLY A 424 -12.79 -14.98 -3.23
C GLY A 424 -11.31 -15.34 -3.23
N LEU A 425 -10.51 -14.84 -4.18
CA LEU A 425 -9.05 -14.93 -4.16
C LEU A 425 -8.44 -13.56 -3.82
N PRO A 426 -8.28 -13.20 -2.53
CA PRO A 426 -7.57 -12.00 -2.08
C PRO A 426 -6.08 -12.00 -2.42
N VAL A 427 -5.58 -13.14 -2.92
CA VAL A 427 -4.20 -13.54 -2.68
C VAL A 427 -3.25 -12.85 -3.65
N ILE A 428 -3.56 -12.71 -4.94
CA ILE A 428 -2.58 -12.20 -5.94
C ILE A 428 -2.17 -10.75 -5.68
N GLY A 429 -3.08 -9.86 -5.29
CA GLY A 429 -2.74 -8.45 -5.02
C GLY A 429 -1.87 -8.26 -3.76
N GLN A 430 -2.15 -9.02 -2.69
CA GLN A 430 -1.36 -8.96 -1.44
C GLN A 430 -0.01 -9.68 -1.56
N ILE A 431 0.06 -10.73 -2.40
CA ILE A 431 1.32 -11.42 -2.75
C ILE A 431 2.37 -10.44 -3.27
N LEU A 432 1.92 -9.53 -4.14
CA LEU A 432 2.81 -8.72 -4.95
C LEU A 432 3.25 -7.48 -4.17
N LYS A 433 2.35 -6.88 -3.40
CA LYS A 433 2.66 -5.82 -2.43
C LYS A 433 3.67 -6.27 -1.36
N ALA A 434 3.57 -7.49 -0.86
CA ALA A 434 4.53 -8.07 0.10
C ALA A 434 5.91 -8.39 -0.52
N LEU A 435 6.00 -8.42 -1.86
CA LEU A 435 7.21 -8.67 -2.63
C LEU A 435 7.89 -7.39 -3.16
N GLY A 436 7.36 -6.20 -2.83
CA GLY A 436 7.84 -4.92 -3.37
C GLY A 436 7.56 -4.76 -4.87
N LEU A 437 6.46 -5.36 -5.33
CA LEU A 437 5.83 -5.27 -6.65
C LEU A 437 4.38 -4.77 -6.47
#